data_AF-A0A2U1KF39-F1
#
_entry.id   AF-A0A2U1KF39-F1
#
_cell.length_a   1.000
_cell.length_b   1.000
_cell.length_c   1.000
_cell.angle_alpha   90.00
_cell.angle_beta   90.00
_cell.angle_gamma   90.00
#
_symmetry.space_group_name_H-M   'P 1'
#
loop_
_entity.id
_entity.type
_entity.pdbx_description
1 polymer ?
#
loop_
_entity_poly.entity_id
_entity_poly.type
_entity_poly.pdbx_seq_one_letter_code
_entity_poly.pdbx_strand_id
1 'polypeptide(L)'
;MATIPTLDTTTESLSFSVSAGNSNPANGLRGICFNWAWSSPISSGIKGSELSELCELLAHLRLTDAQDVWEYTIDASRVFSVKGMRSHITNSSLSQSTNLFRCNKILPLKVNINTWRIIQKRVPTRSNLDIRGVDLDSIHCPIYDDEMESE
;
A
#
# COMPACT_ATOMS: atom_id res chain seq x y z
N MET A 1 24.75 42.88 29.05
CA MET A 1 23.78 43.99 29.09
C MET A 1 23.70 44.55 27.68
N ALA A 2 22.70 44.16 26.91
CA ALA A 2 22.48 44.65 25.56
C ALA A 2 20.98 44.85 25.37
N THR A 3 20.66 46.07 24.95
CA THR A 3 19.35 46.72 24.87
C THR A 3 18.56 46.21 23.66
N ILE A 4 17.27 45.96 23.87
CA ILE A 4 16.27 45.69 22.84
C ILE A 4 15.94 46.99 22.10
N PRO A 5 15.82 47.03 20.77
CA PRO A 5 15.02 48.03 20.09
C PRO A 5 13.63 47.46 19.77
N THR A 6 12.60 48.08 20.34
CA THR A 6 11.21 48.00 19.89
C THR A 6 11.07 48.75 18.57
N LEU A 7 10.42 48.14 17.59
CA LEU A 7 9.91 48.84 16.42
C LEU A 7 8.41 48.56 16.29
N ASP A 8 7.64 49.61 16.53
CA ASP A 8 6.23 49.72 16.16
C ASP A 8 6.09 49.59 14.65
N THR A 9 5.16 48.74 14.21
CA THR A 9 4.56 48.88 12.88
C THR A 9 3.06 48.64 12.99
N THR A 10 2.37 49.76 13.20
CA THR A 10 1.11 50.18 12.59
C THR A 10 0.32 49.11 11.82
N THR A 11 -0.88 48.87 12.35
CA THR A 11 -2.09 48.45 11.65
C THR A 11 -2.17 48.91 10.19
N GLU A 12 -2.17 47.95 9.25
CA GLU A 12 -2.96 48.07 8.02
C GLU A 12 -3.79 46.81 7.84
N SER A 13 -5.10 47.04 7.88
CA SER A 13 -6.18 46.12 7.58
C SER A 13 -6.07 45.59 6.15
N LEU A 14 -5.91 44.27 6.00
CA LEU A 14 -6.40 43.57 4.82
C LEU A 14 -7.58 42.71 5.25
N SER A 15 -8.75 43.35 5.19
CA SER A 15 -10.04 42.67 5.15
C SER A 15 -10.07 41.75 3.93
N PHE A 16 -10.01 40.44 4.15
CA PHE A 16 -10.46 39.46 3.16
C PHE A 16 -11.62 38.68 3.76
N SER A 17 -12.81 39.25 3.60
CA SER A 17 -14.07 38.56 3.89
C SER A 17 -14.33 37.55 2.78
N VAL A 18 -14.01 36.28 3.03
CA VAL A 18 -14.66 35.16 2.33
C VAL A 18 -15.85 34.74 3.18
N SER A 19 -17.01 35.27 2.82
CA SER A 19 -18.28 34.65 3.18
C SER A 19 -18.39 33.35 2.40
N ALA A 20 -17.94 32.26 2.99
CA ALA A 20 -18.38 30.92 2.63
C ALA A 20 -19.54 30.55 3.54
N GLY A 21 -20.64 31.31 3.42
CA GLY A 21 -21.94 30.83 3.84
C GLY A 21 -22.33 29.66 2.95
N ASN A 22 -21.96 28.46 3.37
CA ASN A 22 -22.88 27.33 3.28
C ASN A 22 -22.58 26.41 4.45
N SER A 23 -23.26 26.68 5.55
CA SER A 23 -23.60 25.67 6.53
C SER A 23 -24.23 24.50 5.77
N ASN A 24 -23.50 23.41 5.62
CA ASN A 24 -24.16 22.12 5.50
C ASN A 24 -24.24 21.58 6.93
N PRO A 25 -25.39 21.65 7.61
CA PRO A 25 -25.57 20.96 8.86
C PRO A 25 -25.67 19.47 8.51
N ALA A 26 -24.52 18.82 8.31
CA ALA A 26 -24.46 17.38 8.33
C ALA A 26 -24.95 16.97 9.73
N ASN A 27 -26.15 16.42 9.73
CA ASN A 27 -26.92 16.02 10.88
C ASN A 27 -26.04 15.33 11.95
N GLY A 28 -26.10 15.85 13.17
CA GLY A 28 -26.20 15.02 14.37
C GLY A 28 -25.15 13.93 14.57
N LEU A 29 -23.88 14.16 14.28
CA LEU A 29 -22.81 13.37 14.89
C LEU A 29 -22.60 13.90 16.31
N ARG A 30 -23.11 13.19 17.33
CA ARG A 30 -22.75 13.49 18.73
C ARG A 30 -21.23 13.28 18.89
N GLY A 31 -20.47 14.35 18.79
CA GLY A 31 -19.07 14.42 19.23
C GLY A 31 -17.98 14.44 18.17
N ILE A 32 -18.27 14.19 16.88
CA ILE A 32 -17.26 14.23 15.81
C ILE A 32 -17.63 15.30 14.79
N CYS A 33 -16.88 16.40 14.75
CA CYS A 33 -16.99 17.46 13.74
C CYS A 33 -15.80 17.40 12.78
N PHE A 34 -16.07 17.20 11.50
CA PHE A 34 -15.04 17.26 10.45
C PHE A 34 -14.93 18.69 9.94
N ASN A 35 -13.78 19.32 10.17
CA ASN A 35 -13.46 20.61 9.55
C ASN A 35 -12.62 20.36 8.31
N TRP A 36 -13.24 20.44 7.14
CA TRP A 36 -12.57 20.17 5.88
C TRP A 36 -11.90 21.43 5.31
N ALA A 37 -10.57 21.39 5.16
CA ALA A 37 -9.79 22.51 4.60
C ALA A 37 -9.60 22.36 3.08
N TRP A 38 -10.70 22.44 2.32
CA TRP A 38 -10.64 22.32 0.87
C TRP A 38 -10.02 23.57 0.21
N SER A 39 -9.06 23.37 -0.70
CA SER A 39 -8.43 24.45 -1.47
C SER A 39 -9.29 24.96 -2.64
N SER A 40 -10.41 24.30 -2.93
CA SER A 40 -11.34 24.67 -4.00
C SER A 40 -12.76 24.23 -3.65
N PRO A 41 -13.80 24.96 -4.10
CA PRO A 41 -15.18 24.57 -3.87
C PRO A 41 -15.48 23.26 -4.59
N ILE A 42 -16.08 22.31 -3.87
CA ILE A 42 -16.49 21.04 -4.45
C ILE A 42 -17.73 21.32 -5.30
N SER A 43 -17.57 21.24 -6.61
CA SER A 43 -18.68 21.42 -7.55
C SER A 43 -19.68 20.26 -7.41
N SER A 44 -20.97 20.58 -7.40
CA SER A 44 -22.06 19.60 -7.39
C SER A 44 -21.98 18.74 -8.66
N GLY A 45 -21.59 17.48 -8.47
CA GLY A 45 -21.29 16.49 -9.51
C GLY A 45 -20.75 15.22 -8.85
N ILE A 46 -19.94 14.43 -9.55
CA ILE A 46 -19.39 13.15 -9.06
C ILE A 46 -18.66 13.31 -7.71
N LYS A 47 -17.84 14.36 -7.57
CA LYS A 47 -17.11 14.66 -6.32
C LYS A 47 -18.04 14.98 -5.14
N GLY A 48 -19.20 15.57 -5.42
CA GLY A 48 -20.21 15.86 -4.40
C GLY A 48 -20.94 14.60 -3.94
N SER A 49 -21.24 13.68 -4.85
CA SER A 49 -21.83 12.37 -4.49
C SER A 49 -20.86 11.49 -3.70
N GLU A 50 -19.59 11.44 -4.08
CA GLU A 50 -18.54 10.70 -3.33
C GLU A 50 -18.36 11.28 -1.92
N LEU A 51 -18.38 12.61 -1.78
CA LEU A 51 -18.32 13.26 -0.47
C LEU A 51 -19.55 12.93 0.38
N SER A 52 -20.74 12.90 -0.23
CA SER A 52 -21.97 12.54 0.47
C SER A 52 -21.93 11.10 0.97
N GLU A 53 -21.46 10.16 0.15
CA GLU A 53 -21.28 8.75 0.52
C GLU A 53 -20.25 8.60 1.65
N LEU A 54 -19.13 9.33 1.57
CA LEU A 54 -18.14 9.37 2.65
C LEU A 54 -18.76 9.91 3.95
N CYS A 55 -19.53 11.00 3.87
CA CYS A 55 -20.21 11.57 5.04
C CYS A 55 -21.20 10.58 5.66
N GLU A 56 -21.91 9.80 4.83
CA GLU A 56 -22.82 8.74 5.29
C GLU A 56 -22.04 7.61 5.99
N LEU A 57 -20.91 7.17 5.43
CA LEU A 57 -20.06 6.17 6.09
C LEU A 57 -19.52 6.67 7.44
N LEU A 58 -19.09 7.94 7.49
CA LEU A 58 -18.61 8.58 8.71
C LEU A 58 -19.74 8.79 9.74
N ALA A 59 -20.98 9.01 9.30
CA ALA A 59 -22.13 9.12 10.20
C ALA A 59 -22.39 7.85 11.02
N HIS A 60 -22.04 6.68 10.45
CA HIS A 60 -22.19 5.38 11.10
C HIS A 60 -20.95 4.93 11.88
N LEU A 61 -19.85 5.69 11.82
CA LEU A 61 -18.60 5.35 12.48
C LEU A 61 -18.72 5.54 14.00
N ARG A 62 -18.57 4.45 14.76
CA ARG A 62 -18.56 4.47 16.23
C ARG A 62 -17.14 4.25 16.71
N LEU A 63 -16.44 5.34 16.99
CA LEU A 63 -15.12 5.29 17.62
C LEU A 63 -15.27 5.21 19.13
N THR A 64 -14.39 4.43 19.76
CA THR A 64 -14.24 4.36 21.21
C THR A 64 -12.92 5.02 21.59
N ASP A 65 -12.85 5.67 22.75
CA ASP A 65 -11.59 6.19 23.33
C ASP A 65 -10.70 5.06 23.89
N ALA A 66 -10.86 3.85 23.37
CA ALA A 66 -10.03 2.70 23.71
C ALA A 66 -8.75 2.76 22.89
N GLN A 67 -7.66 2.24 23.45
CA GLN A 67 -6.41 2.10 22.72
C GLN A 67 -6.61 1.17 21.51
N ASP A 68 -6.10 1.57 20.35
CA ASP A 68 -6.10 0.74 19.16
C ASP A 68 -5.32 -0.56 19.38
N VAL A 69 -5.91 -1.68 18.97
CA VAL A 69 -5.29 -3.01 19.08
C VAL A 69 -5.20 -3.64 17.69
N TRP A 70 -4.03 -4.20 17.38
CA TRP A 70 -3.82 -5.02 16.20
C TRP A 70 -4.39 -6.42 16.42
N GLU A 71 -5.37 -6.81 15.60
CA GLU A 71 -5.89 -8.18 15.58
C GLU A 71 -5.41 -8.96 14.35
N TYR A 72 -5.13 -10.25 14.55
CA TYR A 72 -4.77 -11.16 13.47
C TYR A 72 -5.98 -12.04 13.11
N THR A 73 -6.61 -11.79 11.97
CA THR A 73 -7.91 -12.40 11.62
C THR A 73 -7.84 -13.80 11.03
N ILE A 74 -6.64 -14.28 10.68
CA ILE A 74 -6.44 -15.58 10.02
C ILE A 74 -6.61 -16.75 10.99
N ASP A 75 -6.32 -16.55 12.28
CA ASP A 75 -6.49 -17.58 13.31
C ASP A 75 -7.59 -17.21 14.30
N ALA A 76 -8.29 -18.22 14.81
CA ALA A 76 -9.40 -18.02 15.75
C ALA A 76 -8.96 -17.37 17.08
N SER A 77 -7.67 -17.49 17.43
CA SER A 77 -7.09 -16.85 18.61
C SER A 77 -7.02 -15.32 18.53
N ARG A 78 -7.21 -14.73 17.34
CA ARG A 78 -7.06 -13.28 17.06
C ARG A 78 -5.67 -12.70 17.37
N VAL A 79 -4.71 -13.55 17.70
CA VAL A 79 -3.34 -13.17 18.07
C VAL A 79 -2.38 -13.66 17.00
N PHE A 80 -1.41 -12.81 16.65
CA PHE A 80 -0.37 -13.21 15.72
C PHE A 80 0.50 -14.32 16.31
N SER A 81 0.67 -15.39 15.55
CA SER A 81 1.62 -16.46 15.87
C SER A 81 2.39 -16.85 14.62
N VAL A 82 3.70 -16.97 14.76
CA VAL A 82 4.58 -17.48 13.69
C VAL A 82 4.12 -18.87 13.24
N LYS A 83 3.66 -19.71 14.17
CA LYS A 83 3.12 -21.04 13.85
C LYS A 83 1.86 -20.95 12.99
N GLY A 84 0.92 -20.07 13.36
CA GLY A 84 -0.32 -19.85 12.63
C GLY A 84 -0.07 -19.32 11.22
N MET A 85 0.74 -18.26 11.10
CA MET A 85 1.14 -17.68 9.81
C MET A 85 1.86 -18.71 8.93
N ARG A 86 2.83 -19.45 9.48
CA ARG A 86 3.55 -20.49 8.74
C ARG A 86 2.61 -21.59 8.25
N SER A 87 1.67 -22.04 9.08
CA SER A 87 0.68 -23.04 8.68
C SER A 87 -0.22 -22.52 7.55
N HIS A 88 -0.69 -21.28 7.66
CA HIS A 88 -1.51 -20.65 6.64
C HIS A 88 -0.78 -20.59 5.29
N ILE A 89 0.45 -20.07 5.27
CA ILE A 89 1.29 -20.01 4.06
C ILE A 89 1.54 -21.41 3.48
N THR A 90 1.85 -22.38 4.34
CA THR A 90 2.12 -23.75 3.88
C THR A 90 0.89 -24.35 3.22
N ASN A 91 -0.29 -24.22 3.85
CA ASN A 91 -1.54 -24.75 3.32
C ASN A 91 -1.98 -24.06 2.02
N SER A 92 -1.82 -22.73 1.92
CA SER A 92 -2.15 -21.98 0.70
C SER A 92 -1.18 -22.28 -0.45
N SER A 93 0.10 -22.52 -0.15
CA SER A 93 1.09 -22.89 -1.16
C SER A 93 0.88 -24.31 -1.71
N LEU A 94 0.35 -25.22 -0.89
CA LEU A 94 0.12 -26.62 -1.26
C LEU A 94 -1.02 -26.76 -2.28
N SER A 95 -2.06 -25.90 -2.19
CA SER A 95 -3.12 -25.83 -3.21
C SER A 95 -2.64 -25.31 -4.57
N GLN A 96 -1.49 -24.61 -4.62
CA GLN A 96 -0.96 -24.00 -5.83
C GLN A 96 0.13 -24.85 -6.51
N SER A 97 0.64 -25.88 -5.84
CA SER A 97 1.83 -26.62 -6.29
C SER A 97 1.48 -27.84 -7.15
N THR A 98 1.25 -27.63 -8.45
CA THR A 98 1.41 -28.71 -9.45
C THR A 98 2.88 -29.00 -9.77
N ASN A 99 3.82 -28.15 -9.33
CA ASN A 99 5.26 -28.30 -9.53
C ASN A 99 6.00 -28.29 -8.18
N LEU A 100 5.91 -29.39 -7.44
CA LEU A 100 6.71 -29.59 -6.23
C LEU A 100 8.15 -29.92 -6.64
N PHE A 101 9.04 -28.92 -6.58
CA PHE A 101 10.47 -29.16 -6.66
C PHE A 101 10.90 -30.12 -5.54
N ARG A 102 11.32 -31.33 -5.92
CA ARG A 102 11.83 -32.32 -4.97
C ARG A 102 13.33 -32.09 -4.75
N CYS A 103 13.69 -31.57 -3.58
CA CYS A 103 15.09 -31.42 -3.19
C CYS A 103 15.80 -32.78 -3.16
N ASN A 104 16.89 -32.93 -3.91
CA ASN A 104 17.67 -34.15 -3.96
C ASN A 104 18.69 -34.17 -2.81
N LYS A 105 18.54 -35.11 -1.87
CA LYS A 105 19.40 -35.21 -0.68
C LYS A 105 20.86 -35.56 -0.98
N ILE A 106 21.15 -36.09 -2.17
CA ILE A 106 22.50 -36.48 -2.60
C ILE A 106 23.25 -35.27 -3.16
N LEU A 107 22.54 -34.33 -3.77
CA LEU A 107 23.16 -33.16 -4.40
C LEU A 107 23.49 -32.08 -3.36
N PRO A 108 24.59 -31.33 -3.56
CA PRO A 108 24.89 -30.16 -2.75
C PRO A 108 23.71 -29.17 -2.74
N LEU A 109 23.52 -28.48 -1.61
CA LEU A 109 22.43 -27.51 -1.45
C LEU A 109 22.41 -26.44 -2.55
N LYS A 110 23.59 -25.98 -3.00
CA LYS A 110 23.73 -25.01 -4.09
C LYS A 110 23.09 -25.49 -5.40
N VAL A 111 23.24 -26.78 -5.73
CA VAL A 111 22.67 -27.38 -6.93
C VAL A 111 21.15 -27.42 -6.82
N ASN A 112 20.63 -27.88 -5.67
CA ASN A 112 19.19 -27.89 -5.43
C ASN A 112 18.57 -26.48 -5.50
N ILE A 113 19.22 -25.47 -4.92
CA ILE A 113 18.75 -24.08 -5.01
C ILE A 113 18.74 -23.60 -6.47
N ASN A 114 19.78 -23.92 -7.25
CA ASN A 114 19.83 -23.54 -8.65
C ASN A 114 18.71 -24.20 -9.47
N THR A 115 18.51 -25.50 -9.32
CA THR A 115 17.42 -26.23 -9.99
C THR A 115 16.05 -25.69 -9.58
N TRP A 116 15.84 -25.36 -8.30
CA TRP A 116 14.62 -24.70 -7.85
C TRP A 116 14.41 -23.35 -8.52
N ARG A 117 15.47 -22.54 -8.65
CA ARG A 117 15.40 -21.24 -9.35
C ARG A 117 15.04 -21.40 -10.82
N ILE A 118 15.62 -22.39 -11.51
CA ILE A 118 15.33 -22.72 -12.92
C ILE A 118 13.85 -23.07 -13.09
N ILE A 119 13.33 -24.02 -12.30
CA ILE A 119 11.91 -24.42 -12.39
C ILE A 119 10.95 -23.25 -12.15
N GLN A 120 11.38 -22.28 -11.35
CA GLN A 120 10.60 -21.08 -11.03
C GLN A 120 10.84 -19.91 -12.00
N LYS A 121 11.66 -20.09 -13.06
CA LYS A 121 12.08 -19.01 -13.97
C LYS A 121 12.66 -17.80 -13.24
N ARG A 122 13.47 -18.06 -12.22
CA ARG A 122 14.12 -17.08 -11.33
C ARG A 122 15.62 -16.96 -11.57
N VAL A 123 16.13 -17.54 -12.65
CA VAL A 123 17.50 -17.31 -13.12
C VAL A 123 17.49 -16.05 -13.99
N PRO A 124 18.50 -15.16 -13.87
CA PRO A 124 18.57 -13.93 -14.66
C PRO A 124 19.02 -14.22 -16.11
N THR A 125 18.28 -15.07 -16.82
CA THR A 125 18.37 -15.18 -18.28
C THR A 125 17.71 -13.97 -18.92
N ARG A 126 18.13 -13.59 -20.13
CA ARG A 126 17.58 -12.40 -20.82
C ARG A 126 16.09 -12.53 -21.06
N SER A 127 15.63 -13.73 -21.43
CA SER A 127 14.22 -14.07 -21.57
C SER A 127 13.41 -13.88 -20.27
N ASN A 128 13.95 -14.31 -19.13
CA ASN A 128 13.27 -14.13 -17.83
C ASN A 128 13.27 -12.67 -17.35
N LEU A 129 14.29 -11.90 -17.71
CA LEU A 129 14.38 -10.47 -17.40
C LEU A 129 13.38 -9.67 -18.25
N ASP A 130 13.27 -9.98 -19.54
CA ASP A 130 12.30 -9.38 -20.47
C ASP A 130 10.85 -9.61 -20.02
N ILE A 131 10.49 -10.84 -19.64
CA ILE A 131 9.17 -11.17 -19.07
C ILE A 131 8.84 -10.33 -17.82
N ARG A 132 9.86 -9.88 -17.08
CA ARG A 132 9.72 -9.05 -15.87
C ARG A 132 9.75 -7.55 -16.16
N GLY A 133 9.84 -7.16 -17.43
CA GLY A 133 9.86 -5.76 -17.86
C GLY A 133 11.19 -5.06 -17.65
N VAL A 134 12.31 -5.81 -17.60
CA VAL A 134 13.65 -5.21 -17.65
C VAL A 134 13.96 -4.92 -19.11
N ASP A 135 14.24 -3.65 -19.42
CA ASP A 135 14.59 -3.21 -20.78
C ASP A 135 15.98 -3.73 -21.16
N LEU A 136 16.04 -4.49 -22.26
CA LEU A 136 17.25 -5.10 -22.78
C LEU A 136 17.34 -4.81 -24.29
N ASP A 137 18.54 -4.51 -24.79
CA ASP A 137 18.76 -4.25 -26.22
C ASP A 137 18.38 -5.45 -27.13
N SER A 138 18.43 -6.66 -26.58
CA SER A 138 18.07 -7.92 -27.24
C SER A 138 17.79 -9.01 -26.20
N ILE A 139 16.88 -9.92 -26.52
CA ILE A 139 16.55 -11.12 -25.73
C ILE A 139 17.43 -12.33 -26.06
N HIS A 140 18.26 -12.23 -27.11
CA HIS A 140 19.15 -13.30 -27.57
C HIS A 140 20.42 -13.40 -26.72
N CYS A 141 20.99 -14.60 -26.64
CA CYS A 141 22.24 -14.81 -25.93
C CYS A 141 23.38 -14.07 -26.64
N PRO A 142 24.12 -13.16 -25.98
CA PRO A 142 25.24 -12.45 -26.62
C PRO A 142 26.43 -13.38 -26.93
N ILE A 143 26.40 -14.64 -26.48
CA ILE A 143 27.45 -15.65 -26.71
C ILE A 143 27.13 -16.49 -27.96
N TYR A 144 25.86 -16.73 -28.23
CA TYR A 144 25.38 -17.51 -29.38
C TYR A 144 24.27 -16.70 -30.06
N ASP A 145 24.65 -15.99 -31.12
CA ASP A 145 23.86 -14.94 -31.79
C ASP A 145 22.56 -15.43 -32.47
N ASP A 146 22.18 -16.70 -32.30
CA ASP A 146 21.08 -17.33 -33.04
C ASP A 146 20.06 -18.10 -32.19
N GLU A 147 20.28 -18.32 -30.89
CA GLU A 147 19.33 -19.09 -30.07
C GLU A 147 18.82 -18.31 -28.86
N MET A 148 17.50 -18.37 -28.69
CA MET A 148 16.82 -17.90 -27.48
C MET A 148 17.37 -18.68 -26.29
N GLU A 149 17.89 -17.97 -25.26
CA GLU A 149 18.44 -18.60 -24.06
C GLU A 149 17.38 -19.53 -23.44
N SER A 150 17.63 -20.85 -23.56
CA SER A 150 16.83 -21.88 -22.92
C SER A 150 17.44 -22.26 -21.57
N GLU A 151 16.56 -22.52 -20.59
CA GLU A 151 16.90 -22.91 -19.21
C GLU A 151 17.12 -24.41 -19.04
#